data_AF-A0A4V2RH04-F1
#
_entry.id   AF-A0A4V2RH04-F1
#
_cell.length_a   1.000
_cell.length_b   1.000
_cell.length_c   1.000
_cell.angle_alpha   90.00
_cell.angle_beta   90.00
_cell.angle_gamma   90.00
#
_symmetry.space_group_name_H-M   'P 1'
#
loop_
_entity.id
_entity.type
_entity.pdbx_description
1 polymer ?
#
loop_
_entity_poly.entity_id
_entity_poly.type
_entity_poly.pdbx_seq_one_letter_code
_entity_poly.pdbx_strand_id
1 'polypeptide(L)'
;MAKITIHKNFGLDMRDYDFSTLFFGDDYRATSSMYRVNYSDGTADEFRGSGFKYDSSGEPTAGTVTSYATFYQGTRVAFIEGAKVSATDIVKAAKTSSTADDAKIIAKVLSGNDVLLGGNKADALFGFGGNDKITGGIGADKLYGGAGADTFIFKSVKDSTVAASGRDKIFDFSQKEKDKVDVSAIDANSKVGGDQKFKFIGDDAFHKKVGELRYEKKGGDTLIQGDVNGDGKADFSIALDPLINLKATDFIL
;
A
#
# COMPACT_ATOMS: atom_id res chain seq x y z
N MET A 1 14.00 1.28 5.91
CA MET A 1 13.30 1.16 4.63
C MET A 1 13.01 -0.29 4.41
N ALA A 2 11.86 -0.69 4.90
CA ALA A 2 11.14 -1.85 4.44
C ALA A 2 10.44 -1.52 3.11
N LYS A 3 10.09 -2.56 2.38
CA LYS A 3 9.27 -2.45 1.17
C LYS A 3 8.29 -3.59 1.14
N ILE A 4 7.03 -3.28 0.85
CA ILE A 4 5.99 -4.27 0.60
C ILE A 4 5.67 -4.30 -0.89
N THR A 5 5.51 -5.50 -1.43
CA THR A 5 5.10 -5.70 -2.82
C THR A 5 4.02 -6.76 -2.87
N ILE A 6 2.88 -6.40 -3.46
CA ILE A 6 1.75 -7.29 -3.68
C ILE A 6 1.77 -7.77 -5.13
N HIS A 7 1.49 -9.05 -5.31
CA HIS A 7 1.44 -9.65 -6.63
C HIS A 7 0.19 -9.19 -7.37
N LYS A 8 0.34 -8.72 -8.62
CA LYS A 8 -0.71 -8.10 -9.44
C LYS A 8 -2.07 -8.81 -9.51
N ASN A 9 -2.12 -10.13 -9.32
CA ASN A 9 -3.37 -10.90 -9.42
C ASN A 9 -4.15 -10.99 -8.11
N PHE A 10 -3.60 -10.48 -7.01
CA PHE A 10 -4.18 -10.56 -5.66
C PHE A 10 -4.39 -9.17 -5.10
N GLY A 11 -5.36 -9.06 -4.20
CA GLY A 11 -5.52 -7.92 -3.31
C GLY A 11 -5.07 -8.30 -1.91
N LEU A 12 -4.61 -7.32 -1.15
CA LEU A 12 -4.20 -7.47 0.24
C LEU A 12 -4.93 -6.44 1.09
N ASP A 13 -5.59 -6.89 2.14
CA ASP A 13 -5.91 -6.03 3.27
C ASP A 13 -4.86 -6.27 4.36
N MET A 14 -4.00 -5.28 4.63
CA MET A 14 -2.95 -5.45 5.64
C MET A 14 -3.49 -5.60 7.07
N ARG A 15 -4.79 -5.40 7.28
CA ARG A 15 -5.47 -5.66 8.57
C ARG A 15 -5.77 -7.15 8.76
N ASP A 16 -5.71 -7.94 7.70
CA ASP A 16 -5.97 -9.37 7.71
C ASP A 16 -4.71 -10.20 8.02
N TYR A 17 -3.58 -9.55 8.32
CA TYR A 17 -2.41 -10.27 8.86
C TYR A 17 -2.77 -10.88 10.22
N ASP A 18 -2.71 -12.21 10.26
CA ASP A 18 -3.02 -13.03 11.43
C ASP A 18 -1.95 -14.10 11.59
N PHE A 19 -1.03 -13.90 12.54
CA PHE A 19 0.03 -14.85 12.83
C PHE A 19 -0.42 -15.96 13.79
N SER A 20 -1.63 -15.89 14.37
CA SER A 20 -2.15 -16.97 15.20
C SER A 20 -2.31 -18.27 14.43
N THR A 21 -2.47 -18.17 13.10
CA THR A 21 -2.51 -19.29 12.16
C THR A 21 -1.22 -20.12 12.13
N LEU A 22 -0.06 -19.54 12.52
CA LEU A 22 1.26 -20.18 12.42
C LEU A 22 1.39 -21.47 13.24
N PHE A 23 0.50 -21.74 14.20
CA PHE A 23 0.49 -22.98 14.99
C PHE A 23 -0.46 -24.06 14.45
N PHE A 24 -1.20 -23.76 13.38
CA PHE A 24 -2.22 -24.63 12.79
C PHE A 24 -1.85 -25.11 11.37
N GLY A 25 -0.58 -24.94 10.97
CA GLY A 25 -0.08 -25.43 9.69
C GLY A 25 0.08 -26.95 9.62
N ASP A 26 0.13 -27.46 8.39
CA ASP A 26 0.24 -28.88 8.07
C ASP A 26 1.69 -29.33 7.86
N ASP A 27 2.56 -28.46 7.34
CA ASP A 27 4.00 -28.73 7.11
C ASP A 27 4.86 -27.55 7.55
N TYR A 28 5.86 -27.85 8.37
CA TYR A 28 6.80 -26.86 8.91
C TYR A 28 8.20 -27.10 8.37
N ARG A 29 8.84 -26.03 7.87
CA ARG A 29 10.23 -26.08 7.42
C ARG A 29 11.05 -25.05 8.17
N ALA A 30 12.12 -25.51 8.80
CA ALA A 30 12.99 -24.71 9.62
C ALA A 30 14.45 -24.89 9.19
N THR A 31 15.17 -23.79 8.98
CA THR A 31 16.61 -23.75 8.74
C THR A 31 17.22 -22.58 9.50
N SER A 32 18.55 -22.49 9.57
CA SER A 32 19.22 -21.35 10.24
C SER A 32 18.87 -19.95 9.70
N SER A 33 18.16 -19.88 8.56
CA SER A 33 17.78 -18.63 7.88
C SER A 33 16.31 -18.56 7.46
N MET A 34 15.47 -19.53 7.81
CA MET A 34 14.08 -19.59 7.33
C MET A 34 13.18 -20.39 8.25
N TYR A 35 11.99 -19.85 8.52
CA TYR A 35 10.85 -20.56 9.10
C TYR A 35 9.66 -20.44 8.14
N ARG A 36 9.10 -21.58 7.71
CA ARG A 36 7.96 -21.64 6.80
C ARG A 36 6.90 -22.58 7.32
N VAL A 37 5.66 -22.16 7.20
CA VAL A 37 4.46 -22.91 7.53
C VAL A 37 3.64 -23.04 6.25
N ASN A 38 3.26 -24.27 5.86
CA ASN A 38 2.36 -24.51 4.74
C ASN A 38 1.02 -25.05 5.27
N TYR A 39 -0.07 -24.65 4.61
CA TYR A 39 -1.43 -25.04 4.97
C TYR A 39 -2.09 -25.86 3.84
N SER A 40 -3.07 -26.66 4.21
CA SER A 40 -3.78 -27.61 3.34
C SER A 40 -4.60 -26.95 2.25
N ASP A 41 -4.96 -25.68 2.42
CA ASP A 41 -5.63 -24.85 1.40
C ASP A 41 -4.66 -24.31 0.31
N GLY A 42 -3.37 -24.65 0.43
CA GLY A 42 -2.32 -24.22 -0.48
C GLY A 42 -1.73 -22.84 -0.17
N THR A 43 -2.11 -22.22 0.95
CA THR A 43 -1.44 -21.02 1.46
C THR A 43 -0.15 -21.38 2.20
N ALA A 44 0.71 -20.38 2.42
CA ALA A 44 1.88 -20.53 3.28
C ALA A 44 2.41 -19.18 3.77
N ASP A 45 3.01 -19.21 4.96
CA ASP A 45 3.78 -18.11 5.53
C ASP A 45 5.26 -18.47 5.52
N GLU A 46 6.11 -17.54 5.06
CA GLU A 46 7.55 -17.72 5.05
C GLU A 46 8.26 -16.51 5.65
N PHE A 47 8.97 -16.75 6.73
CA PHE A 47 9.86 -15.80 7.38
C PHE A 47 11.30 -16.17 7.01
N ARG A 48 12.07 -15.21 6.52
CA ARG A 48 13.52 -15.39 6.29
C ARG A 48 14.33 -14.39 7.09
N GLY A 49 15.56 -14.77 7.36
CA GLY A 49 16.55 -13.89 7.97
C GLY A 49 17.76 -14.65 8.47
N SER A 50 18.23 -14.33 9.67
CA SER A 50 19.51 -14.83 10.17
C SER A 50 19.45 -15.24 11.63
N GLY A 51 20.25 -16.25 11.98
CA GLY A 51 20.45 -16.68 13.36
C GLY A 51 19.22 -17.36 13.95
N PHE A 52 18.36 -17.95 13.09
CA PHE A 52 17.20 -18.68 13.56
C PHE A 52 17.65 -19.90 14.37
N LYS A 53 17.04 -20.05 15.54
CA LYS A 53 17.15 -21.23 16.40
C LYS A 53 15.75 -21.70 16.74
N TYR A 54 15.62 -22.98 17.02
CA TYR A 54 14.33 -23.63 17.23
C TYR A 54 14.39 -24.50 18.48
N ASP A 55 13.26 -24.64 19.17
CA ASP A 55 13.11 -25.64 20.23
C ASP A 55 12.83 -27.04 19.66
N SER A 56 12.59 -28.02 20.54
CA SER A 56 12.29 -29.40 20.16
C SER A 56 10.98 -29.57 19.39
N SER A 57 10.06 -28.62 19.50
CA SER A 57 8.81 -28.56 18.72
C SER A 57 8.94 -27.83 17.39
N GLY A 58 10.12 -27.26 17.10
CA GLY A 58 10.34 -26.48 15.88
C GLY A 58 9.89 -25.02 15.97
N GLU A 59 9.53 -24.54 17.16
CA GLU A 59 9.15 -23.13 17.38
C GLU A 59 10.40 -22.24 17.36
N PRO A 60 10.40 -21.10 16.65
CA PRO A 60 11.52 -20.15 16.69
C PRO A 60 11.79 -19.59 18.10
N THR A 61 12.98 -19.86 18.64
CA THR A 61 13.43 -19.38 19.96
C THR A 61 14.47 -18.26 19.89
N ALA A 62 15.06 -18.05 18.72
CA ALA A 62 15.93 -16.91 18.43
C ALA A 62 15.95 -16.65 16.93
N GLY A 63 16.47 -15.49 16.53
CA GLY A 63 16.64 -15.10 15.14
C GLY A 63 16.15 -13.70 14.87
N THR A 64 16.64 -13.11 13.78
CA THR A 64 16.15 -11.85 13.24
C THR A 64 15.47 -12.13 11.91
N VAL A 65 14.23 -11.71 11.77
CA VAL A 65 13.46 -11.75 10.53
C VAL A 65 13.79 -10.52 9.71
N THR A 66 14.23 -10.74 8.48
CA THR A 66 14.57 -9.70 7.50
C THR A 66 13.59 -9.61 6.34
N SER A 67 12.78 -10.65 6.13
CA SER A 67 11.67 -10.61 5.19
C SER A 67 10.56 -11.57 5.58
N TYR A 68 9.34 -11.24 5.18
CA TYR A 68 8.14 -12.06 5.36
C TYR A 68 7.37 -12.14 4.03
N ALA A 69 6.87 -13.32 3.70
CA ALA A 69 6.11 -13.56 2.48
C ALA A 69 4.90 -14.45 2.76
N THR A 70 3.75 -14.09 2.16
CA THR A 70 2.59 -14.98 2.05
C THR A 70 2.55 -15.61 0.67
N PHE A 71 2.01 -16.82 0.58
CA PHE A 71 1.85 -17.55 -0.67
C PHE A 71 0.44 -18.09 -0.82
N TYR A 72 0.00 -18.25 -2.07
CA TYR A 72 -1.18 -19.02 -2.45
C TYR A 72 -0.84 -19.88 -3.66
N GLN A 73 -1.00 -21.20 -3.54
CA GLN A 73 -0.68 -22.18 -4.58
C GLN A 73 0.74 -22.00 -5.16
N GLY A 74 1.72 -21.74 -4.27
CA GLY A 74 3.12 -21.51 -4.65
C GLY A 74 3.42 -20.12 -5.24
N THR A 75 2.41 -19.30 -5.53
CA THR A 75 2.60 -17.91 -5.95
C THR A 75 2.77 -17.02 -4.73
N ARG A 76 3.83 -16.20 -4.69
CA ARG A 76 4.01 -15.20 -3.62
C ARG A 76 2.97 -14.10 -3.78
N VAL A 77 2.12 -13.93 -2.76
CA VAL A 77 0.99 -12.99 -2.75
C VAL A 77 1.44 -11.62 -2.25
N ALA A 78 1.99 -11.56 -1.04
CA ALA A 78 2.60 -10.37 -0.48
C ALA A 78 4.05 -10.65 -0.06
N PHE A 79 4.91 -9.65 -0.18
CA PHE A 79 6.30 -9.75 0.22
C PHE A 79 6.73 -8.48 0.93
N ILE A 80 7.16 -8.61 2.18
CA ILE A 80 7.80 -7.56 2.95
C ILE A 80 9.30 -7.85 3.00
N GLU A 81 10.10 -6.95 2.45
CA GLU A 81 11.56 -6.96 2.52
C GLU A 81 12.05 -5.84 3.47
N GLY A 82 13.24 -6.00 4.05
CA GLY A 82 13.84 -4.99 4.91
C GLY A 82 13.29 -4.95 6.35
N ALA A 83 12.61 -6.01 6.78
CA ALA A 83 12.15 -6.16 8.16
C ALA A 83 13.33 -6.23 9.15
N LYS A 84 13.08 -5.84 10.39
CA LYS A 84 14.05 -5.97 11.48
C LYS A 84 13.33 -6.28 12.79
N VAL A 85 12.73 -7.46 12.85
CA VAL A 85 11.98 -7.94 14.03
C VAL A 85 12.55 -9.26 14.52
N SER A 86 12.50 -9.50 15.83
CA SER A 86 12.96 -10.78 16.37
C SER A 86 11.94 -11.88 16.03
N ALA A 87 12.42 -13.08 15.72
CA ALA A 87 11.53 -14.22 15.48
C ALA A 87 10.65 -14.52 16.73
N THR A 88 11.19 -14.27 17.92
CA THR A 88 10.47 -14.42 19.19
C THR A 88 9.34 -13.42 19.39
N ASP A 89 9.41 -12.22 18.80
CA ASP A 89 8.30 -11.27 18.86
C ASP A 89 7.12 -11.74 18.00
N ILE A 90 7.40 -12.32 16.83
CA ILE A 90 6.37 -12.94 15.97
C ILE A 90 5.74 -14.13 16.69
N VAL A 91 6.55 -15.00 17.28
CA VAL A 91 6.05 -16.15 18.06
C VAL A 91 5.17 -15.71 19.23
N LYS A 92 5.49 -14.61 19.91
CA LYS A 92 4.64 -14.08 20.98
C LYS A 92 3.30 -13.59 20.46
N ALA A 93 3.28 -12.89 19.32
CA ALA A 93 2.05 -12.43 18.70
C ALA A 93 1.17 -13.61 18.25
N ALA A 94 1.78 -14.59 17.58
CA ALA A 94 1.13 -15.82 17.14
C ALA A 94 0.50 -16.67 18.27
N LYS A 95 0.90 -16.47 19.53
CA LYS A 95 0.34 -17.21 20.68
C LYS A 95 -0.97 -16.61 21.20
N THR A 96 -1.39 -15.48 20.66
CA THR A 96 -2.68 -14.88 20.98
C THR A 96 -3.63 -15.07 19.80
N SER A 97 -4.94 -14.97 20.05
CA SER A 97 -5.95 -14.96 18.99
C SER A 97 -6.28 -13.55 18.51
N SER A 98 -5.49 -12.54 18.91
CA SER A 98 -5.71 -11.16 18.52
C SER A 98 -5.00 -10.90 17.20
N THR A 99 -5.63 -10.17 16.29
CA THR A 99 -4.91 -9.63 15.11
C THR A 99 -4.25 -8.28 15.43
N ALA A 100 -4.46 -7.73 16.62
CA ALA A 100 -3.99 -6.40 16.98
C ALA A 100 -2.50 -6.36 17.34
N ASP A 101 -1.96 -7.42 17.93
CA ASP A 101 -0.53 -7.62 18.14
C ASP A 101 0.19 -8.01 16.85
N ASP A 102 -0.45 -8.77 15.97
CA ASP A 102 0.06 -9.06 14.62
C ASP A 102 0.21 -7.77 13.80
N ALA A 103 -0.83 -6.94 13.78
CA ALA A 103 -0.78 -5.62 13.16
C ALA A 103 0.34 -4.74 13.76
N LYS A 104 0.62 -4.85 15.07
CA LYS A 104 1.74 -4.12 15.71
C LYS A 104 3.11 -4.62 15.24
N ILE A 105 3.26 -5.91 14.93
CA ILE A 105 4.50 -6.42 14.35
C ILE A 105 4.71 -5.81 12.95
N ILE A 106 3.67 -5.77 12.13
CA ILE A 106 3.74 -5.16 10.79
C ILE A 106 4.01 -3.65 10.90
N ALA A 107 3.31 -2.93 11.78
CA ALA A 107 3.54 -1.50 12.03
C ALA A 107 4.96 -1.21 12.55
N LYS A 108 5.52 -2.10 13.37
CA LYS A 108 6.93 -1.99 13.83
C LYS A 108 7.90 -2.15 12.67
N VAL A 109 7.62 -3.08 11.74
CA VAL A 109 8.41 -3.28 10.53
C VAL A 109 8.33 -2.05 9.62
N LEU A 110 7.14 -1.45 9.52
CA LEU A 110 6.85 -0.30 8.67
C LEU A 110 6.86 1.04 9.45
N SER A 111 7.82 1.23 10.36
CA SER A 111 7.89 2.42 11.22
C SER A 111 8.86 3.51 10.72
N GLY A 112 9.40 3.34 9.51
CA GLY A 112 10.31 4.31 8.90
C GLY A 112 9.88 4.65 7.48
N ASN A 113 10.74 5.36 6.75
CA ASN A 113 10.42 5.71 5.37
C ASN A 113 10.44 4.46 4.48
N ASP A 114 9.28 4.03 4.04
CA ASP A 114 9.05 2.75 3.40
C ASP A 114 8.40 2.90 2.01
N VAL A 115 8.34 1.78 1.29
CA VAL A 115 7.77 1.73 -0.06
C VAL A 115 6.68 0.68 -0.12
N LEU A 116 5.46 1.10 -0.44
CA LEU A 116 4.30 0.23 -0.54
C LEU A 116 3.85 0.15 -2.00
N LEU A 117 3.88 -1.06 -2.57
CA LEU A 117 3.46 -1.34 -3.94
C LEU A 117 2.33 -2.36 -3.93
N GLY A 118 1.10 -1.89 -4.18
CA GLY A 118 -0.07 -2.72 -4.40
C GLY A 118 -0.07 -3.43 -5.76
N GLY A 119 -1.11 -4.24 -5.95
CA GLY A 119 -1.34 -5.09 -7.10
C GLY A 119 -2.25 -4.47 -8.15
N ASN A 120 -2.99 -5.32 -8.88
CA ASN A 120 -4.04 -4.88 -9.82
C ASN A 120 -5.44 -5.26 -9.30
N LYS A 121 -5.57 -5.43 -7.98
CA LYS A 121 -6.82 -5.69 -7.27
C LYS A 121 -6.92 -4.69 -6.13
N ALA A 122 -8.12 -4.53 -5.58
CA ALA A 122 -8.33 -3.65 -4.44
C ALA A 122 -7.44 -4.06 -3.26
N ASP A 123 -6.60 -3.13 -2.82
CA ASP A 123 -5.70 -3.25 -1.69
C ASP A 123 -6.10 -2.30 -0.54
N ALA A 124 -5.74 -2.64 0.69
CA ALA A 124 -5.74 -1.72 1.83
C ALA A 124 -4.33 -1.61 2.40
N LEU A 125 -3.67 -0.48 2.07
CA LEU A 125 -2.25 -0.24 2.33
C LEU A 125 -2.06 0.78 3.45
N PHE A 126 -1.16 0.48 4.38
CA PHE A 126 -0.90 1.29 5.57
C PHE A 126 0.60 1.56 5.69
N GLY A 127 1.02 2.82 5.49
CA GLY A 127 2.41 3.27 5.65
C GLY A 127 2.87 3.28 7.10
N PHE A 128 1.93 3.54 8.02
CA PHE A 128 2.12 3.63 9.47
C PHE A 128 2.95 4.83 9.92
N GLY A 129 4.29 4.79 9.83
CA GLY A 129 5.10 5.89 10.33
C GLY A 129 6.36 6.07 9.52
N GLY A 130 6.75 7.32 9.30
CA GLY A 130 7.82 7.65 8.36
C GLY A 130 7.25 8.43 7.17
N ASN A 131 8.12 8.80 6.24
CA ASN A 131 7.73 9.45 5.01
C ASN A 131 7.66 8.38 3.91
N ASP A 132 6.46 7.88 3.65
CA ASP A 132 6.25 6.71 2.83
C ASP A 132 5.96 7.04 1.36
N LYS A 133 6.26 6.08 0.49
CA LYS A 133 5.86 6.11 -0.92
C LYS A 133 4.86 4.99 -1.18
N ILE A 134 3.62 5.37 -1.45
CA ILE A 134 2.49 4.43 -1.57
C ILE A 134 1.97 4.46 -3.00
N THR A 135 1.96 3.31 -3.68
CA THR A 135 1.31 3.11 -4.97
C THR A 135 0.26 2.01 -4.79
N GLY A 136 -1.03 2.34 -4.91
CA GLY A 136 -2.12 1.35 -4.87
C GLY A 136 -2.06 0.38 -6.04
N GLY A 137 -1.86 0.92 -7.24
CA GLY A 137 -1.86 0.13 -8.47
C GLY A 137 -3.20 0.27 -9.17
N ILE A 138 -3.71 -0.81 -9.77
CA ILE A 138 -5.06 -0.80 -10.34
C ILE A 138 -6.01 -1.38 -9.31
N GLY A 139 -7.13 -0.74 -9.05
CA GLY A 139 -8.07 -1.25 -8.08
C GLY A 139 -8.97 -0.14 -7.59
N ALA A 140 -9.74 -0.43 -6.55
CA ALA A 140 -10.29 0.62 -5.70
C ALA A 140 -9.57 0.50 -4.36
N ASP A 141 -8.41 1.13 -4.28
CA ASP A 141 -7.48 0.95 -3.17
C ASP A 141 -7.79 1.88 -2.02
N LYS A 142 -7.53 1.40 -0.80
CA LYS A 142 -7.63 2.17 0.44
C LYS A 142 -6.23 2.49 0.93
N LEU A 143 -5.84 3.75 0.85
CA LEU A 143 -4.49 4.18 1.12
C LEU A 143 -4.44 4.99 2.42
N TYR A 144 -3.54 4.61 3.32
CA TYR A 144 -3.28 5.28 4.58
C TYR A 144 -1.78 5.59 4.65
N GLY A 145 -1.43 6.87 4.73
CA GLY A 145 -0.05 7.32 4.91
C GLY A 145 0.45 7.02 6.33
N GLY A 146 -0.37 7.36 7.32
CA GLY A 146 0.01 7.34 8.71
C GLY A 146 0.74 8.62 9.11
N ALA A 147 1.76 8.48 9.96
CA ALA A 147 2.48 9.62 10.53
C ALA A 147 3.73 9.94 9.71
N GLY A 148 3.76 11.09 9.06
CA GLY A 148 4.92 11.61 8.34
C GLY A 148 4.50 12.28 7.05
N ALA A 149 5.48 12.71 6.25
CA ALA A 149 5.22 13.38 4.98
C ALA A 149 5.14 12.34 3.85
N ASP A 150 3.93 11.85 3.59
CA ASP A 150 3.70 10.71 2.70
C ASP A 150 3.47 11.13 1.26
N THR A 151 3.80 10.25 0.31
CA THR A 151 3.58 10.46 -1.11
C THR A 151 2.74 9.33 -1.70
N PHE A 152 1.52 9.68 -2.11
CA PHE A 152 0.59 8.79 -2.80
C PHE A 152 0.77 8.94 -4.30
N ILE A 153 1.24 7.88 -4.96
CA ILE A 153 1.75 7.91 -6.34
C ILE A 153 0.78 7.22 -7.28
N PHE A 154 0.36 7.94 -8.32
CA PHE A 154 -0.46 7.45 -9.42
C PHE A 154 0.33 7.57 -10.72
N LYS A 155 0.49 6.46 -11.43
CA LYS A 155 1.35 6.33 -12.62
C LYS A 155 0.57 6.27 -13.92
N SER A 156 -0.73 6.02 -13.85
CA SER A 156 -1.60 6.02 -15.02
C SER A 156 -3.01 6.44 -14.65
N VAL A 157 -3.79 6.88 -15.65
CA VAL A 157 -5.24 7.14 -15.48
C VAL A 157 -6.04 5.89 -15.09
N LYS A 158 -5.45 4.70 -15.22
CA LYS A 158 -6.08 3.42 -14.84
C LYS A 158 -5.84 3.06 -13.38
N ASP A 159 -4.90 3.73 -12.72
CA ASP A 159 -4.57 3.46 -11.33
C ASP A 159 -5.75 3.87 -10.44
N SER A 160 -6.40 4.99 -10.76
CA SER A 160 -7.62 5.43 -10.07
C SER A 160 -8.65 6.04 -11.04
N THR A 161 -9.67 5.26 -11.39
CA THR A 161 -10.71 5.62 -12.36
C THR A 161 -11.75 6.59 -11.80
N VAL A 162 -12.56 7.18 -12.68
CA VAL A 162 -13.69 8.04 -12.26
C VAL A 162 -14.81 7.26 -11.57
N ALA A 163 -15.00 5.99 -11.94
CA ALA A 163 -16.03 5.14 -11.36
C ALA A 163 -15.62 4.66 -9.96
N ALA A 164 -16.56 4.63 -9.03
CA ALA A 164 -16.28 4.23 -7.64
C ALA A 164 -15.72 2.80 -7.52
N SER A 165 -16.01 1.92 -8.46
CA SER A 165 -15.55 0.52 -8.46
C SER A 165 -14.04 0.35 -8.71
N GLY A 166 -13.37 1.40 -9.16
CA GLY A 166 -11.92 1.40 -9.37
C GLY A 166 -11.32 2.77 -9.04
N ARG A 167 -11.89 3.48 -8.07
CA ARG A 167 -11.38 4.76 -7.60
C ARG A 167 -10.71 4.54 -6.26
N ASP A 168 -9.47 4.98 -6.16
CA ASP A 168 -8.72 4.94 -4.92
C ASP A 168 -9.18 6.03 -3.97
N LYS A 169 -9.02 5.72 -2.68
CA LYS A 169 -9.32 6.64 -1.59
C LYS A 169 -8.14 6.71 -0.63
N ILE A 170 -7.66 7.94 -0.40
CA ILE A 170 -6.68 8.26 0.64
C ILE A 170 -7.45 8.71 1.88
N PHE A 171 -7.24 8.04 2.99
CA PHE A 171 -8.08 8.20 4.18
C PHE A 171 -7.57 9.23 5.19
N ASP A 172 -6.28 9.54 5.18
CA ASP A 172 -5.62 10.35 6.22
C ASP A 172 -4.75 11.49 5.69
N PHE A 173 -4.99 11.91 4.44
CA PHE A 173 -4.21 12.97 3.79
C PHE A 173 -4.06 14.24 4.66
N SER A 174 -2.81 14.61 4.94
CA SER A 174 -2.43 15.63 5.92
C SER A 174 -1.55 16.72 5.31
N GLN A 175 -2.15 17.87 5.00
CA GLN A 175 -1.39 19.07 4.63
C GLN A 175 -0.45 19.56 5.75
N LYS A 176 -0.73 19.19 7.00
CA LYS A 176 0.08 19.55 8.17
C LYS A 176 1.39 18.76 8.17
N GLU A 177 1.31 17.47 7.90
CA GLU A 177 2.49 16.59 7.80
C GLU A 177 3.19 16.69 6.45
N LYS A 178 2.53 17.35 5.49
CA LYS A 178 3.01 17.73 4.16
C LYS A 178 2.92 16.61 3.13
N ASP A 179 1.88 15.80 3.24
CA ASP A 179 1.56 14.77 2.27
C ASP A 179 1.45 15.34 0.85
N LYS A 180 1.67 14.45 -0.12
CA LYS A 180 1.64 14.74 -1.54
C LYS A 180 0.85 13.70 -2.30
N VAL A 181 0.08 14.17 -3.27
CA VAL A 181 -0.44 13.34 -4.36
C VAL A 181 0.47 13.53 -5.57
N ASP A 182 1.16 12.48 -5.97
CA ASP A 182 2.06 12.47 -7.11
C ASP A 182 1.34 11.90 -8.34
N VAL A 183 1.08 12.78 -9.30
CA VAL A 183 0.50 12.45 -10.62
C VAL A 183 1.48 12.78 -11.75
N SER A 184 2.74 13.04 -11.42
CA SER A 184 3.76 13.49 -12.38
C SER A 184 4.15 12.44 -13.41
N ALA A 185 3.77 11.17 -13.18
CA ALA A 185 3.97 10.08 -14.13
C ALA A 185 2.77 9.88 -15.08
N ILE A 186 1.66 10.58 -14.87
CA ILE A 186 0.50 10.57 -15.77
C ILE A 186 0.70 11.67 -16.81
N ASP A 187 0.84 11.28 -18.08
CA ASP A 187 0.91 12.24 -19.17
C ASP A 187 -0.39 13.07 -19.26
N ALA A 188 -0.27 14.36 -18.97
CA ALA A 188 -1.40 15.27 -18.92
C ALA A 188 -2.00 15.59 -20.30
N ASN A 189 -1.38 15.18 -21.42
CA ASN A 189 -1.93 15.43 -22.75
C ASN A 189 -1.75 14.25 -23.70
N SER A 190 -2.78 13.41 -23.71
CA SER A 190 -2.92 12.21 -24.56
C SER A 190 -2.83 12.44 -26.08
N LYS A 191 -2.81 13.69 -26.56
CA LYS A 191 -2.82 14.02 -28.01
C LYS A 191 -1.43 14.19 -28.61
N VAL A 192 -0.39 14.32 -27.80
CA VAL A 192 0.98 14.47 -28.28
C VAL A 192 1.90 13.50 -27.54
N GLY A 193 3.05 13.18 -28.12
CA GLY A 193 4.01 12.29 -27.47
C GLY A 193 4.80 13.01 -26.38
N GLY A 194 5.10 12.31 -25.29
CA GLY A 194 5.92 12.80 -24.18
C GLY A 194 5.26 12.57 -22.84
N ASP A 195 5.72 13.29 -21.82
CA ASP A 195 5.12 13.32 -20.49
C ASP A 195 4.87 14.79 -20.12
N GLN A 196 3.64 15.25 -20.31
CA GLN A 196 3.27 16.63 -20.05
C GLN A 196 2.75 16.79 -18.63
N LYS A 197 3.11 17.91 -18.02
CA LYS A 197 2.69 18.25 -16.66
C LYS A 197 1.26 18.75 -16.63
N PHE A 198 0.54 18.41 -15.58
CA PHE A 198 -0.76 19.01 -15.31
C PHE A 198 -0.63 20.48 -14.91
N LYS A 199 -1.67 21.25 -15.23
CA LYS A 199 -1.94 22.57 -14.69
C LYS A 199 -3.03 22.46 -13.62
N PHE A 200 -2.67 22.72 -12.37
CA PHE A 200 -3.65 22.81 -11.30
C PHE A 200 -4.50 24.08 -11.43
N ILE A 201 -5.82 23.93 -11.53
CA ILE A 201 -6.80 25.02 -11.68
C ILE A 201 -7.67 25.24 -10.43
N GLY A 202 -7.33 24.61 -9.30
CA GLY A 202 -8.13 24.75 -8.08
C GLY A 202 -9.46 24.00 -8.18
N ASP A 203 -10.55 24.66 -7.78
CA ASP A 203 -11.91 24.15 -7.82
C ASP A 203 -12.73 24.63 -9.02
N ASP A 204 -12.12 25.41 -9.92
CA ASP A 204 -12.71 25.80 -11.20
C ASP A 204 -13.15 24.58 -12.02
N ALA A 205 -14.25 24.71 -12.77
CA ALA A 205 -14.65 23.68 -13.72
C ALA A 205 -13.62 23.54 -14.85
N PHE A 206 -13.50 22.35 -15.44
CA PHE A 206 -12.65 22.15 -16.61
C PHE A 206 -13.03 23.09 -17.76
N HIS A 207 -12.01 23.65 -18.42
CA HIS A 207 -12.15 24.62 -19.50
C HIS A 207 -12.14 23.97 -20.89
N LYS A 208 -12.29 22.64 -20.97
CA LYS A 208 -12.11 21.84 -22.20
C LYS A 208 -10.70 22.04 -22.80
N LYS A 209 -9.70 21.99 -21.92
CA LYS A 209 -8.28 22.08 -22.26
C LYS A 209 -7.59 20.84 -21.71
N VAL A 210 -6.68 20.28 -22.50
CA VAL A 210 -5.86 19.15 -22.06
C VAL A 210 -4.99 19.55 -20.87
N GLY A 211 -4.75 18.60 -19.98
CA GLY A 211 -3.80 18.70 -18.89
C GLY A 211 -4.27 19.56 -17.73
N GLU A 212 -5.57 19.69 -17.52
CA GLU A 212 -6.10 20.37 -16.34
C GLU A 212 -6.26 19.39 -15.19
N LEU A 213 -5.83 19.80 -13.99
CA LEU A 213 -6.04 19.09 -12.73
C LEU A 213 -6.85 19.99 -11.80
N ARG A 214 -7.93 19.47 -11.24
CA ARG A 214 -8.83 20.20 -10.35
C ARG A 214 -9.20 19.36 -9.13
N TYR A 215 -9.91 19.97 -8.19
CA TYR A 215 -10.61 19.24 -7.15
C TYR A 215 -12.06 19.71 -6.97
N GLU A 216 -12.90 18.86 -6.40
CA GLU A 216 -14.25 19.22 -5.96
C GLU A 216 -14.59 18.50 -4.65
N LYS A 217 -15.44 19.10 -3.80
CA LYS A 217 -15.94 18.42 -2.59
C LYS A 217 -17.30 17.81 -2.89
N LYS A 218 -17.42 16.49 -2.74
CA LYS A 218 -18.62 15.75 -3.14
C LYS A 218 -18.80 14.50 -2.30
N GLY A 219 -20.01 14.30 -1.77
CA GLY A 219 -20.38 13.06 -1.09
C GLY A 219 -19.60 12.77 0.21
N GLY A 220 -19.09 13.82 0.87
CA GLY A 220 -18.24 13.68 2.06
C GLY A 220 -16.75 13.64 1.76
N ASP A 221 -16.36 13.48 0.49
CA ASP A 221 -14.96 13.38 0.06
C ASP A 221 -14.49 14.64 -0.69
N THR A 222 -13.17 14.83 -0.78
CA THR A 222 -12.54 15.71 -1.77
C THR A 222 -12.09 14.86 -2.96
N LEU A 223 -12.66 15.08 -4.14
CA LEU A 223 -12.28 14.39 -5.37
C LEU A 223 -11.26 15.21 -6.12
N ILE A 224 -10.05 14.68 -6.31
CA ILE A 224 -9.06 15.15 -7.28
C ILE A 224 -9.43 14.56 -8.63
N GLN A 225 -9.37 15.36 -9.69
CA GLN A 225 -9.77 14.97 -11.05
C GLN A 225 -8.81 15.58 -12.08
N GLY A 226 -8.41 14.80 -13.09
CA GLY A 226 -7.64 15.31 -14.22
C GLY A 226 -8.29 15.01 -15.57
N ASP A 227 -8.16 15.95 -16.50
CA ASP A 227 -8.61 15.86 -17.90
C ASP A 227 -7.37 15.81 -18.80
N VAL A 228 -7.06 14.64 -19.35
CA VAL A 228 -5.90 14.40 -20.23
C VAL A 228 -6.24 14.50 -21.72
N ASN A 229 -7.53 14.57 -22.06
CA ASN A 229 -8.01 14.56 -23.44
C ASN A 229 -8.66 15.89 -23.86
N GLY A 230 -8.91 16.80 -22.92
CA GLY A 230 -9.44 18.14 -23.11
C GLY A 230 -10.92 18.21 -23.46
N ASP A 231 -11.73 17.18 -23.17
CA ASP A 231 -13.17 17.18 -23.43
C ASP A 231 -14.00 17.88 -22.32
N GLY A 232 -13.33 18.29 -21.23
CA GLY A 232 -13.96 18.91 -20.08
C GLY A 232 -14.56 17.91 -19.09
N LYS A 233 -14.17 16.63 -19.16
CA LYS A 233 -14.55 15.59 -18.21
C LYS A 233 -13.31 15.01 -17.56
N ALA A 234 -13.48 14.48 -16.36
CA ALA A 234 -12.41 13.76 -15.69
C ALA A 234 -12.12 12.45 -16.44
N ASP A 235 -10.83 12.18 -16.67
CA ASP A 235 -10.32 10.91 -17.19
C ASP A 235 -9.87 9.97 -16.07
N PHE A 236 -9.51 10.52 -14.92
CA PHE A 236 -9.20 9.80 -13.68
C PHE A 236 -9.71 10.59 -12.47
N SER A 237 -9.89 9.93 -11.34
CA SER A 237 -10.30 10.61 -10.10
C SER A 237 -9.76 9.89 -8.88
N ILE A 238 -9.30 10.65 -7.89
CA ILE A 238 -8.79 10.13 -6.61
C ILE A 238 -9.64 10.76 -5.50
N ALA A 239 -10.10 9.97 -4.53
CA ALA A 239 -10.86 10.47 -3.40
C ALA A 239 -9.94 10.72 -2.20
N LEU A 240 -10.16 11.81 -1.48
CA LEU A 240 -9.65 12.03 -0.13
C LEU A 240 -10.85 11.99 0.83
N ASP A 241 -10.80 11.16 1.86
CA ASP A 241 -11.78 11.18 2.96
C ASP A 241 -11.90 12.56 3.64
N PRO A 242 -10.82 13.33 3.88
CA PRO A 242 -10.98 14.68 4.42
C PRO A 242 -11.62 15.64 3.40
N LEU A 243 -12.60 16.43 3.85
CA LEU A 243 -13.08 17.61 3.14
C LEU A 243 -12.05 18.74 3.28
N ILE A 244 -11.22 18.92 2.25
CA ILE A 244 -10.05 19.80 2.29
C ILE A 244 -10.02 20.75 1.09
N ASN A 245 -9.44 21.94 1.29
CA ASN A 245 -9.09 22.84 0.19
C ASN A 245 -7.66 22.52 -0.26
N LEU A 246 -7.53 21.99 -1.49
CA LEU A 246 -6.23 21.64 -2.04
C LEU A 246 -5.55 22.86 -2.69
N LYS A 247 -4.23 22.88 -2.62
CA LYS A 247 -3.35 23.90 -3.22
C LYS A 247 -2.33 23.21 -4.11
N ALA A 248 -1.75 23.97 -5.04
CA ALA A 248 -0.75 23.42 -5.97
C ALA A 248 0.43 22.71 -5.27
N THR A 249 0.80 23.16 -4.06
CA THR A 249 1.88 22.53 -3.28
C THR A 249 1.52 21.18 -2.68
N ASP A 250 0.28 20.71 -2.79
CA ASP A 250 -0.15 19.38 -2.34
C ASP A 250 0.12 18.30 -3.41
N PHE A 251 0.59 18.73 -4.58
CA PHE A 251 0.81 17.84 -5.72
C PHE A 251 2.26 17.83 -6.17
N ILE A 252 2.66 16.71 -6.77
CA ILE A 252 3.83 16.60 -7.64
C ILE A 252 3.29 16.43 -9.06
N LEU A 253 3.63 17.38 -9.95
CA LEU A 253 3.10 17.54 -11.30
C LEU A 253 4.19 17.51 -12.37
#